data_AF-A0A849TF35-F1
#
_entry.id   AF-A0A849TF35-F1
#
_cell.length_a   1.000
_cell.length_b   1.000
_cell.length_c   1.000
_cell.angle_alpha   90.00
_cell.angle_beta   90.00
_cell.angle_gamma   90.00
#
_symmetry.space_group_name_H-M   'P 1'
#
loop_
_entity.id
_entity.type
_entity.pdbx_description
1 polymer ?
#
loop_
_entity_poly.entity_id
_entity_poly.type
_entity_poly.pdbx_seq_one_letter_code
_entity_poly.pdbx_strand_id
1 'polypeptide(L)' 'MRIAILGATSQIAKDLIVSFSLAKNNQLHLFARRPNEVSAW' A
#
# COMPACT_ATOMS: atom_id res chain seq x y z
N MET A 1 10.55 7.95 1.10
CA MET A 1 9.52 8.95 1.46
C MET A 1 8.45 8.29 2.32
N ARG A 2 7.64 9.06 3.05
CA ARG A 2 6.47 8.54 3.79
C ARG A 2 5.22 8.73 2.95
N ILE A 3 4.54 7.64 2.61
CA ILE A 3 3.37 7.66 1.72
C ILE A 3 2.20 7.01 2.46
N ALA A 4 1.09 7.73 2.56
CA ALA A 4 -0.16 7.21 3.10
C ALA A 4 -1.12 6.87 1.96
N ILE A 5 -1.64 5.65 1.93
CA ILE A 5 -2.60 5.18 0.93
C ILE A 5 -3.93 4.90 1.64
N LEU A 6 -4.93 5.73 1.35
CA LEU A 6 -6.29 5.62 1.87
C LEU A 6 -7.15 4.79 0.91
N GLY A 7 -7.91 3.83 1.43
CA GLY A 7 -8.68 2.90 0.59
C GLY A 7 -7.77 1.88 -0.10
N ALA A 8 -6.80 1.35 0.64
CA ALA A 8 -5.75 0.46 0.14
C ALA A 8 -6.24 -0.93 -0.36
N THR A 9 -7.55 -1.10 -0.61
CA THR A 9 -8.15 -2.34 -1.15
C THR A 9 -8.53 -2.23 -2.62
N SER A 10 -8.35 -1.09 -3.27
CA SER A 10 -8.62 -0.96 -4.72
C SER A 10 -7.47 -1.53 -5.55
N GLN A 11 -7.76 -1.92 -6.79
CA GLN A 11 -6.73 -2.45 -7.69
C GLN A 11 -5.65 -1.40 -8.01
N ILE A 12 -6.05 -0.13 -8.16
CA ILE A 12 -5.09 0.96 -8.32
C ILE A 12 -4.18 1.12 -7.10
N ALA A 13 -4.72 0.91 -5.89
CA ALA A 13 -3.90 0.96 -4.68
C ALA A 13 -2.90 -0.20 -4.64
N LYS A 14 -3.29 -1.40 -5.08
CA LYS A 14 -2.36 -2.55 -5.18
C LYS A 14 -1.15 -2.22 -6.04
N ASP A 15 -1.39 -1.67 -7.23
CA ASP A 15 -0.32 -1.33 -8.17
C ASP A 15 0.63 -0.28 -7.58
N LEU A 16 0.08 0.73 -6.88
CA LEU A 16 0.88 1.74 -6.19
C LEU A 16 1.68 1.14 -5.02
N ILE A 17 1.08 0.29 -4.22
CA ILE A 17 1.74 -0.37 -3.08
C ILE A 17 2.93 -1.19 -3.56
N VAL A 18 2.74 -2.03 -4.58
CA VAL A 18 3.80 -2.88 -5.15
C VAL A 18 4.89 -2.02 -5.80
N SER A 19 4.51 -0.99 -6.56
CA SER A 19 5.50 -0.10 -7.21
C SER A 19 6.36 0.65 -6.19
N PHE A 20 5.73 1.19 -5.14
CA PHE A 20 6.46 1.96 -4.12
C PHE A 20 7.18 1.08 -3.09
N SER A 21 6.80 -0.17 -2.89
CA SER A 21 7.48 -1.10 -1.97
C SER A 21 8.84 -1.56 -2.47
N LEU A 22 9.08 -1.56 -3.79
CA LEU A 22 10.38 -1.88 -4.39
C LEU A 22 11.47 -0.86 -4.04
N ALA A 23 11.10 0.38 -3.71
CA ALA A 23 12.04 1.41 -3.30
C ALA A 23 12.38 1.29 -1.81
N LYS A 24 13.62 0.90 -1.49
CA LYS A 24 14.09 0.66 -0.10
C LYS A 24 13.91 1.82 0.89
N ASN A 25 13.73 3.05 0.40
CA ASN A 25 13.57 4.24 1.23
C ASN A 25 12.12 4.69 1.41
N ASN A 26 11.14 3.92 0.93
CA ASN A 26 9.73 4.24 1.08
C ASN A 26 9.12 3.53 2.28
N GLN A 27 8.43 4.31 3.12
CA GLN A 27 7.62 3.81 4.22
C GLN A 27 6.15 4.02 3.84
N LEU A 28 5.43 2.91 3.67
CA LEU A 28 4.02 2.92 3.30
C LEU A 28 3.14 2.76 4.54
N HIS A 29 2.15 3.64 4.68
CA HIS A 29 1.07 3.54 5.66
C HIS A 29 -0.23 3.22 4.92
N LEU A 30 -0.74 2.00 5.11
CA LEU A 30 -1.88 1.49 4.35
C LEU A 30 -3.13 1.53 5.23
N PHE A 31 -4.15 2.27 4.79
CA PHE A 31 -5.43 2.37 5.48
C PHE A 31 -6.49 1.60 4.70
N ALA A 32 -6.91 0.48 5.26
CA ALA A 32 -7.90 -0.41 4.69
C ALA A 32 -8.86 -0.91 5.77
N ARG A 33 -10.14 -1.08 5.38
CA ARG A 33 -11.15 -1.73 6.24
C ARG A 33 -10.85 -3.22 6.45
N ARG A 34 -10.14 -3.84 5.50
CA ARG A 34 -9.78 -5.26 5.49
C ARG A 34 -8.25 -5.38 5.39
N PRO A 35 -7.49 -5.08 6.46
CA PRO A 35 -6.03 -5.00 6.40
C PRO A 35 -5.38 -6.31 5.99
N ASN A 36 -5.94 -7.47 6.37
CA ASN A 36 -5.42 -8.78 6.02
C ASN A 36 -5.34 -9.03 4.50
N GLU A 37 -6.28 -8.47 3.72
CA GLU A 37 -6.25 -8.60 2.25
C GLU A 37 -5.09 -7.81 1.64
N VAL A 38 -4.74 -6.67 2.25
CA VAL A 38 -3.70 -5.76 1.78
C VAL A 38 -2.31 -6.21 2.24
N SER A 39 -2.21 -6.85 3.42
CA SER A 39 -0.94 -7.41 3.92
C SER A 39 -0.39 -8.56 3.08
N ALA A 40 -1.19 -9.13 2.18
CA ALA A 40 -0.80 -10.20 1.27
C ALA A 40 -0.31 -9.68 -0.11
N TRP A 41 -0.27 -8.36 -0.32
CA TRP A 41 0.19 -7.72 -1.56
C TRP A 41 1.64 -7.27 -1.45
#